data_AF-A0A914RIY7-F1
#
_entry.id   AF-A0A914RIY7-F1
#
_cell.length_a   1.000
_cell.length_b   1.000
_cell.length_c   1.000
_cell.angle_alpha   90.00
_cell.angle_beta   90.00
_cell.angle_gamma   90.00
#
_symmetry.space_group_name_H-M   'P 1'
#
loop_
_entity.id
_entity.type
_entity.pdbx_description
1 polymer ?
#
loop_
_entity_poly.entity_id
_entity_poly.type
_entity_poly.pdbx_seq_one_letter_code
_entity_poly.pdbx_strand_id
1 'polypeptide(L)'
;MIPSLHSTISDIHAEVLQQVHAFRVDTDLAWSQMMDIQVVLTEPGKPRENPFNSVFRKKRQDFSGLPSFCHCEPVKVQCPPGPPGPPGEPGPDGRMLVIYFIRDFVE
;
A
#
# COMPACT_ATOMS: atom_id res chain seq x y z
N MET A 1 -44.30 12.15 34.31
CA MET A 1 -43.50 13.14 33.53
C MET A 1 -42.39 12.51 32.68
N ILE A 2 -42.02 11.24 32.88
CA ILE A 2 -41.01 10.52 32.07
C ILE A 2 -41.47 10.16 30.63
N PRO A 3 -42.77 9.89 30.34
CA PRO A 3 -43.19 9.45 29.00
C PRO A 3 -42.95 10.48 27.87
N SER A 4 -43.07 11.78 28.16
CA SER A 4 -42.92 12.84 27.16
C SER A 4 -41.48 13.02 26.68
N LEU A 5 -40.49 12.71 27.52
CA LEU A 5 -39.09 12.74 27.12
C LEU A 5 -38.75 11.59 26.17
N HIS A 6 -39.28 10.40 26.43
CA HIS A 6 -39.05 9.23 25.58
C HIS A 6 -39.63 9.43 24.18
N SER A 7 -40.81 10.04 24.06
CA SER A 7 -41.37 10.37 22.74
C SER A 7 -40.50 11.38 22.00
N THR A 8 -40.10 12.48 22.65
CA THR A 8 -39.24 13.49 22.01
C THR A 8 -37.89 12.92 21.56
N ILE A 9 -37.27 12.03 22.36
CA ILE A 9 -36.03 11.36 21.97
C ILE A 9 -36.24 10.48 20.74
N SER A 10 -37.35 9.74 20.68
CA SER A 10 -37.68 8.89 19.54
C SER A 10 -37.92 9.71 18.28
N ASP A 11 -38.62 10.83 18.40
CA ASP A 11 -38.95 11.71 17.28
C ASP A 11 -37.67 12.36 16.70
N ILE A 12 -36.81 12.91 17.55
CA ILE A 12 -35.53 13.51 17.14
C ILE A 12 -34.61 12.45 16.51
N HIS A 13 -34.57 11.24 17.08
CA HIS A 13 -33.76 10.16 16.53
C HIS A 13 -34.19 9.79 15.10
N ALA A 14 -35.50 9.70 14.85
CA ALA A 14 -36.03 9.44 13.52
C ALA A 14 -35.69 10.58 12.54
N GLU A 15 -35.82 11.83 12.98
CA GLU A 15 -35.49 13.01 12.16
C GLU A 15 -34.01 13.04 11.76
N VAL A 16 -33.10 12.83 12.73
CA VAL A 16 -31.65 12.83 12.46
C VAL A 16 -31.28 11.72 11.47
N LEU A 17 -31.82 10.51 11.62
CA LEU A 17 -31.54 9.43 10.69
C LEU A 17 -32.03 9.75 9.27
N GLN A 18 -33.20 10.35 9.14
CA GLN A 18 -33.74 10.76 7.85
C GLN A 18 -32.86 11.84 7.19
N GLN A 19 -32.42 12.84 7.97
CA GLN A 19 -31.57 13.92 7.47
C GLN A 19 -30.17 13.43 7.08
N VAL A 20 -29.56 12.55 7.86
CA VAL A 20 -28.25 11.96 7.54
C VAL A 20 -28.33 11.12 6.27
N HIS A 21 -29.42 10.38 6.08
CA HIS A 21 -29.65 9.63 4.85
C HIS A 21 -29.81 10.56 3.64
N ALA A 22 -30.62 11.62 3.75
CA ALA A 22 -30.78 12.60 2.69
C ALA A 22 -29.45 13.30 2.34
N PHE A 23 -28.70 13.74 3.35
CA PHE A 23 -27.39 14.36 3.16
C PHE A 23 -26.40 13.46 2.41
N ARG A 24 -26.41 12.16 2.71
CA ARG A 24 -25.59 11.19 1.98
C ARG A 24 -25.98 11.15 0.51
N VAL A 25 -27.27 10.99 0.20
CA VAL A 25 -27.77 10.93 -1.18
C VAL A 25 -27.39 12.19 -1.95
N ASP A 26 -27.58 13.37 -1.34
CA ASP A 26 -27.25 14.65 -1.96
C ASP A 26 -25.74 14.79 -2.22
N THR A 27 -24.91 14.34 -1.27
CA THR A 27 -23.45 14.37 -1.41
C THR A 27 -22.97 13.40 -2.49
N ASP A 28 -23.51 12.18 -2.52
CA ASP A 28 -23.19 11.18 -3.54
C ASP A 28 -23.61 11.67 -4.95
N LEU A 29 -24.76 12.35 -5.06
CA LEU A 29 -25.22 12.97 -6.31
C LEU A 29 -24.30 14.10 -6.76
N ALA A 30 -23.97 15.03 -5.87
CA ALA A 30 -23.05 16.13 -6.15
C ALA A 30 -21.66 15.61 -6.58
N TRP A 31 -21.19 14.55 -5.94
CA TRP A 31 -19.95 13.87 -6.33
C TRP A 31 -20.02 13.29 -7.75
N SER A 32 -21.12 12.61 -8.11
CA SER A 32 -21.32 12.10 -9.46
C SER A 32 -21.34 13.22 -10.50
N GLN A 33 -22.00 14.34 -10.20
CA GLN A 33 -22.04 15.49 -11.12
C GLN A 33 -20.65 16.11 -11.33
N MET A 34 -19.83 16.22 -10.28
CA MET A 34 -18.44 16.71 -10.41
C MET A 34 -17.58 15.79 -11.29
N MET A 35 -17.81 14.48 -11.25
CA MET A 35 -17.12 13.51 -12.13
C MET A 35 -17.54 13.65 -13.59
N ASP A 36 -18.81 13.93 -13.86
CA ASP A 36 -19.31 14.10 -15.22
C ASP A 36 -18.71 15.36 -15.91
N ILE A 37 -18.42 16.42 -15.14
CA ILE A 37 -17.80 17.64 -15.67
C ILE A 37 -16.40 17.36 -16.27
N GLN A 38 -15.65 16.39 -15.73
CA GLN A 38 -14.34 16.00 -16.28
C GLN A 38 -14.44 15.35 -17.66
N VAL A 39 -15.62 14.85 -18.03
CA VAL A 39 -15.91 14.29 -19.37
C VAL A 39 -16.14 15.39 -20.40
N VAL A 40 -16.68 16.53 -19.97
CA VAL A 40 -17.03 17.64 -20.88
C VAL A 40 -15.81 18.49 -21.24
N LEU A 41 -14.81 18.56 -20.35
CA LEU A 41 -13.58 19.34 -20.55
C LEU A 41 -12.45 18.55 -21.25
N THR A 42 -12.65 17.27 -21.53
CA THR A 42 -11.66 16.47 -22.27
C THR A 42 -11.84 16.71 -23.77
N GLU A 43 -10.79 17.25 -24.41
CA GLU A 43 -10.77 17.47 -25.87
C GLU A 43 -11.11 16.17 -26.64
N PRO A 44 -11.97 16.24 -27.68
CA PRO A 44 -12.31 15.05 -28.46
C PRO A 44 -11.07 14.51 -29.17
N GLY A 45 -10.61 13.34 -28.74
CA GLY A 45 -9.43 12.65 -29.30
C GLY A 45 -8.35 12.30 -28.27
N LYS A 46 -8.38 12.88 -27.06
CA LYS A 46 -7.46 12.49 -26.00
C LYS A 46 -8.04 11.32 -25.19
N PRO A 47 -7.27 10.24 -24.93
CA PRO A 47 -7.74 9.15 -24.08
C PRO A 47 -8.14 9.70 -22.71
N ARG A 48 -9.22 9.16 -22.13
CA ARG A 48 -9.71 9.57 -20.80
C ARG A 48 -8.61 9.31 -19.76
N GLU A 49 -7.89 10.34 -19.38
CA GLU A 49 -6.91 10.28 -18.29
C GLU A 49 -7.64 10.31 -16.95
N ASN A 50 -7.16 9.52 -15.98
CA ASN A 50 -7.75 9.49 -14.65
C ASN A 50 -7.53 10.87 -13.98
N PRO A 51 -8.60 11.58 -13.61
CA PRO A 51 -8.53 12.92 -13.01
C PRO A 51 -7.83 12.93 -11.65
N PHE A 52 -7.68 11.77 -10.99
CA PHE A 52 -6.97 11.60 -9.72
C PHE A 52 -5.52 11.16 -9.90
N ASN A 53 -4.96 11.21 -11.11
CA ASN A 53 -3.54 10.96 -11.34
C ASN A 53 -2.61 11.90 -10.54
N SER A 54 -3.11 13.04 -10.05
CA SER A 54 -2.40 13.93 -9.12
C SER A 54 -2.46 13.45 -7.66
N VAL A 55 -3.53 12.76 -7.27
CA VAL A 55 -3.75 12.22 -5.92
C VAL A 55 -3.02 10.90 -5.74
N PHE A 56 -2.96 10.08 -6.79
CA PHE A 56 -2.20 8.84 -6.78
C PHE A 56 -0.70 9.14 -6.96
N ARG A 57 0.10 8.61 -6.03
CA ARG A 57 1.56 8.73 -6.09
C ARG A 57 2.08 8.12 -7.39
N LYS A 58 2.64 8.95 -8.28
CA LYS A 58 3.35 8.46 -9.47
C LYS A 58 4.47 7.51 -9.08
N LYS A 59 4.61 6.41 -9.82
CA LYS A 59 5.75 5.50 -9.67
C LYS A 59 7.03 6.26 -10.02
N ARG A 60 8.03 6.21 -9.15
CA ARG A 60 9.30 6.95 -9.31
C ARG A 60 10.12 6.55 -10.55
N GLN A 61 9.70 5.51 -11.27
CA GLN A 61 10.33 4.97 -12.48
C GLN A 61 9.39 5.08 -13.70
N ASP A 62 8.54 6.11 -13.74
CA ASP A 62 7.77 6.42 -14.94
C ASP A 62 8.64 7.23 -15.90
N PHE A 63 9.14 6.57 -16.95
CA PHE A 63 10.06 7.15 -17.93
C PHE A 63 9.35 7.63 -19.21
N SER A 64 8.02 7.56 -19.25
CA SER A 64 7.21 7.86 -20.43
C SER A 64 7.27 9.34 -20.88
N GLY A 65 7.67 10.25 -20.00
CA GLY A 65 7.76 11.69 -20.26
C GLY A 65 9.18 12.25 -20.36
N LEU A 66 10.23 11.41 -20.32
CA LEU A 66 11.60 11.90 -20.36
C LEU A 66 12.14 11.98 -21.79
N PRO A 67 12.87 13.05 -22.14
CA PRO A 67 13.48 13.19 -23.45
C PRO A 67 14.57 12.14 -23.68
N SER A 68 14.86 11.85 -24.95
CA SER A 68 15.75 10.76 -25.40
C SER A 68 17.18 10.80 -24.84
N PHE A 69 17.62 11.94 -24.31
CA PHE A 69 18.93 12.10 -23.71
C PHE A 69 19.00 11.69 -22.23
N CYS A 70 17.89 11.29 -21.60
CA CYS A 70 17.89 10.93 -20.19
C CYS A 70 18.37 9.50 -19.95
N HIS A 71 19.46 9.34 -19.19
CA HIS A 71 19.93 8.03 -18.72
C HIS A 71 19.13 7.59 -17.49
N CYS A 72 18.08 6.80 -17.74
CA CYS A 72 17.07 6.39 -16.76
C CYS A 72 17.51 5.21 -15.88
N GLU A 73 18.41 4.36 -16.38
CA GLU A 73 19.04 3.29 -15.61
C GLU A 73 20.52 3.63 -15.35
N PRO A 74 21.01 3.44 -14.11
CA PRO A 74 22.45 3.46 -13.87
C PRO A 74 23.09 2.36 -14.71
N VAL A 75 24.25 2.67 -15.32
CA VAL A 75 25.01 1.72 -16.13
C VAL A 75 25.27 0.47 -15.28
N LYS A 76 24.60 -0.64 -15.64
CA LYS A 76 24.78 -1.93 -14.98
C LYS A 76 26.14 -2.48 -15.39
N VAL A 77 27.17 -2.14 -14.62
CA VAL A 77 28.49 -2.74 -14.78
C VAL A 77 28.38 -4.24 -14.49
N GLN A 78 28.60 -5.07 -15.51
CA GLN A 78 28.76 -6.50 -15.32
C GLN A 78 30.19 -6.76 -14.82
N CYS A 79 30.33 -6.79 -13.50
CA CYS A 79 31.56 -7.22 -12.86
C CYS A 79 31.60 -8.76 -12.83
N PRO A 80 32.75 -9.39 -13.10
CA PRO A 80 32.90 -10.83 -12.91
C PRO A 80 32.73 -11.18 -11.41
N PRO A 81 32.24 -12.40 -11.08
CA PRO A 81 32.25 -12.90 -9.72
C PRO A 81 33.65 -12.80 -9.11
N GLY A 82 33.73 -12.46 -7.83
CA GLY A 82 34.99 -12.48 -7.09
C GLY A 82 35.60 -13.89 -7.03
N PRO A 83 36.90 -14.01 -6.72
CA PRO A 83 37.54 -15.30 -6.53
C PRO A 83 36.87 -16.10 -5.39
N PRO A 84 36.92 -17.45 -5.43
CA PRO A 84 36.47 -18.28 -4.31
C PRO A 84 37.18 -17.89 -3.01
N GLY A 85 36.44 -17.93 -1.90
CA GLY A 85 37.02 -17.72 -0.57
C GLY A 85 38.04 -18.82 -0.22
N PRO A 86 38.91 -18.58 0.78
CA PRO A 86 39.81 -19.61 1.28
C PRO A 86 39.03 -20.81 1.87
N PRO A 87 39.63 -22.00 1.94
CA PRO A 87 39.04 -23.14 2.65
C PRO A 87 38.66 -22.75 4.08
N GLY A 88 37.52 -23.25 4.55
CA GLY A 88 37.12 -23.10 5.94
C GLY A 88 38.13 -23.78 6.89
N GLU A 89 38.10 -23.38 8.15
CA GLU A 89 38.92 -24.02 9.18
C GLU A 89 38.56 -25.52 9.32
N PRO A 90 39.54 -26.38 9.63
CA PRO A 90 39.28 -27.78 9.94
C PRO A 90 38.24 -27.92 11.05
N GLY A 91 37.36 -28.91 10.92
CA GLY A 91 36.40 -29.24 11.97
C GLY A 91 37.09 -29.70 13.26
N PRO A 92 36.45 -29.54 14.43
CA PRO A 92 37.00 -29.99 15.70
C PRO A 92 37.11 -31.52 15.77
N ASP A 93 38.09 -32.02 16.53
CA ASP A 93 38.33 -33.45 16.72
C ASP A 93 37.13 -34.13 17.42
N GLY A 94 36.57 -35.16 16.77
CA GLY A 94 35.42 -35.93 17.28
C GLY A 94 35.69 -36.74 18.55
N ARG A 95 36.93 -36.75 19.07
CA ARG A 95 37.30 -37.47 20.30
C ARG A 95 36.78 -36.79 21.56
N MET A 96 36.44 -35.51 21.50
CA MET A 96 36.02 -34.78 22.71
C MET A 96 34.60 -35.16 23.15
N LEU A 97 33.68 -35.51 22.25
CA LEU A 97 32.28 -35.75 22.65
C LEU A 97 32.04 -37.12 23.31
N VAL A 98 32.80 -38.16 22.96
CA VAL A 98 32.56 -39.51 23.49
C VAL A 98 32.86 -39.62 24.98
N ILE A 99 33.90 -38.91 25.46
CA ILE A 99 34.31 -38.93 26.87
C ILE A 99 33.36 -38.16 27.79
N TYR A 100 32.70 -37.09 27.30
CA TYR A 100 31.68 -36.41 28.08
C TYR A 100 30.40 -37.25 28.20
N PHE A 101 29.96 -37.90 27.12
CA PHE A 101 28.74 -38.73 27.14
C PHE A 101 28.80 -39.97 28.04
N ILE A 102 29.98 -40.58 28.25
CA ILE A 102 30.10 -41.76 29.13
C ILE A 102 30.16 -41.34 30.60
N ARG A 103 30.70 -40.16 30.93
CA ARG A 103 30.74 -39.66 32.30
C ARG A 103 29.36 -39.29 32.84
N ASP A 104 28.46 -38.81 31.98
CA ASP A 104 27.10 -38.42 32.37
C ASP A 104 26.12 -39.61 32.52
N PHE A 105 26.53 -40.84 32.23
CA PHE A 105 25.67 -42.04 32.33
C PHE A 105 26.01 -42.96 33.51
N VAL A 106 27.10 -42.70 34.25
CA VAL A 106 27.57 -43.56 35.37
C VAL A 106 27.50 -42.83 36.73
N GLU A 107 26.95 -41.62 36.79
CA GLU A 107 26.52 -40.93 38.02
C GLU A 107 25.00 -40.71 38.01
#